data_AF-A0A847KK93-F1
#
_entry.id   AF-A0A847KK93-F1
#
_cell.length_a   1.000
_cell.length_b   1.000
_cell.length_c   1.000
_cell.angle_alpha   90.00
_cell.angle_beta   90.00
_cell.angle_gamma   90.00
#
_symmetry.space_group_name_H-M   'P 1'
#
loop_
_entity.id
_entity.type
_entity.pdbx_description
1 polymer ?
#
loop_
_entity_poly.entity_id
_entity_poly.type
_entity_poly.pdbx_seq_one_letter_code
_entity_poly.pdbx_strand_id
1 'polypeptide(L)'
;MFGISIVFAVLLPGLLGPAGAVPPREVLGSGDPFGSVESITVSGGRVTASGWAVDPDTASSIIVQMYVDGSANTMAWAGVERPDVAAVYPWAGAAHGFSLSLDVAPGTHSVCVYAINTGPGASVLLRCGSVVVPSGDPFGSVESISVSGGRVTASGWAVDPDTASSIIVQMYVDGSANTMAWAGLERPDVAAVYPWAGAAHGFSLSLDVAPGAHRVCVYAINTGPGASVALDCRLVAGPPFFVYGSLRNGQSGYYLIDGKTTNEFTTRMPLLDLYVLSGSSYPYAVPNDGNQVGIVGEVMSIHPVLYQDVVSLLDRHERYDPTAPPDNQVYVRELRPTREELPSWVYVAGPRQASYLRSSGILIASGDWLRW
;
A
#
# COMPACT_ATOMS: atom_id res chain seq x y z
N MET A 1 -11.43 18.99 30.12
CA MET A 1 -11.25 19.54 31.49
C MET A 1 -10.41 18.52 32.23
N PHE A 2 -9.08 18.64 32.17
CA PHE A 2 -8.15 17.62 32.68
C PHE A 2 -7.91 17.86 34.17
N GLY A 3 -8.48 16.99 35.01
CA GLY A 3 -8.14 16.90 36.42
C GLY A 3 -6.88 16.06 36.59
N ILE A 4 -5.79 16.68 37.01
CA ILE A 4 -4.58 15.97 37.44
C ILE A 4 -4.89 15.37 38.82
N SER A 5 -5.11 14.06 38.87
CA SER A 5 -5.18 13.32 40.15
C SER A 5 -3.76 13.01 40.61
N ILE A 6 -3.27 13.80 41.56
CA ILE A 6 -2.10 13.47 42.38
C ILE A 6 -2.55 12.38 43.36
N VAL A 7 -2.09 11.15 43.16
CA VAL A 7 -2.30 10.05 44.12
C VAL A 7 -1.23 10.15 45.20
N PHE A 8 -1.64 10.50 46.41
CA PHE A 8 -0.83 10.36 47.61
C PHE A 8 -0.55 8.88 47.85
N ALA A 9 0.71 8.55 48.12
CA ALA A 9 1.12 7.24 48.63
C ALA A 9 0.26 6.89 49.85
N VAL A 10 -0.32 5.68 49.86
CA VAL A 10 -0.98 5.12 51.04
C VAL A 10 0.12 4.81 52.05
N LEU A 11 0.38 5.78 52.94
CA LEU A 11 1.10 5.55 54.18
C LEU A 11 0.23 4.67 55.08
N LEU A 12 0.77 3.53 55.51
CA LEU A 12 0.24 2.74 56.62
C LEU A 12 -0.07 3.67 57.81
N PRO A 13 -1.26 3.59 58.43
CA PRO A 13 -1.60 4.47 59.54
C PRO A 13 -0.87 4.00 60.80
N GLY A 14 0.16 4.76 61.18
CA GLY A 14 0.76 4.67 62.51
C GLY A 14 2.28 4.72 62.51
N LEU A 15 2.85 5.91 62.30
CA LEU A 15 4.13 6.42 62.84
C LEU A 15 4.50 7.72 62.11
N LEU A 16 3.79 8.80 62.42
CA LEU A 16 4.19 10.16 62.01
C LEU A 16 5.20 10.70 63.03
N GLY A 17 6.49 10.59 62.70
CA GLY A 17 7.58 11.36 63.31
C GLY A 17 7.98 12.56 62.43
N PRO A 18 8.60 13.62 62.98
CA PRO A 18 8.92 14.82 62.22
C PRO A 18 10.15 14.60 61.32
N ALA A 19 10.10 15.16 60.11
CA ALA A 19 11.03 15.05 58.99
C ALA A 19 11.02 13.68 58.28
N GLY A 20 10.65 13.71 56.99
CA GLY A 20 10.52 12.54 56.10
C GLY A 20 11.85 11.85 55.82
N ALA A 21 12.30 11.03 56.76
CA ALA A 21 13.32 10.03 56.53
C ALA A 21 12.64 8.69 56.19
N VAL A 22 12.99 8.14 55.03
CA VAL A 22 12.64 6.77 54.66
C VAL A 22 13.31 5.83 55.66
N PRO A 23 12.61 4.82 56.19
CA PRO A 23 13.20 3.89 57.16
C PRO A 23 14.48 3.24 56.60
N PRO A 24 15.56 3.12 57.38
CA PRO A 24 16.75 2.37 56.98
C PRO A 24 16.36 0.89 56.73
N ARG A 25 17.15 0.16 55.93
CA ARG A 25 16.88 -1.26 55.56
C ARG A 25 16.55 -2.15 56.77
N GLU A 26 17.12 -1.85 57.93
CA GLU A 26 16.88 -2.54 59.19
C GLU A 26 15.44 -2.41 59.75
N VAL A 27 14.68 -1.41 59.31
CA VAL A 27 13.29 -1.13 59.76
C VAL A 27 12.24 -1.73 58.80
N LEU A 28 12.61 -2.02 57.54
CA LEU A 28 11.71 -2.72 56.60
C LEU A 28 11.67 -4.24 56.84
N GLY A 29 12.73 -4.80 57.46
CA GLY A 29 12.85 -6.25 57.66
C GLY A 29 12.95 -7.01 56.34
N SER A 30 13.20 -8.32 56.43
CA SER A 30 12.94 -9.24 55.31
C SER A 30 11.44 -9.27 55.02
N GLY A 31 11.05 -9.28 53.75
CA GLY A 31 9.65 -9.13 53.40
C GLY A 31 9.38 -8.91 51.92
N ASP A 32 8.10 -8.72 51.62
CA ASP A 32 7.61 -8.72 50.25
C ASP A 32 8.16 -7.54 49.41
N PRO A 33 8.32 -7.71 48.08
CA PRO A 33 8.74 -6.63 47.21
C PRO A 33 7.72 -5.50 47.16
N PHE A 34 8.20 -4.30 46.88
CA PHE A 34 7.36 -3.11 46.71
C PHE A 34 7.81 -2.30 45.50
N GLY A 35 6.92 -1.44 45.00
CA GLY A 35 7.20 -0.67 43.80
C GLY A 35 5.98 0.08 43.31
N SER A 36 6.11 0.65 42.12
CA SER A 36 5.03 1.39 41.47
C SER A 36 5.00 1.13 39.97
N VAL A 37 3.80 0.92 39.43
CA VAL A 37 3.55 0.93 37.99
C VAL A 37 3.10 2.34 37.60
N GLU A 38 4.02 3.07 37.01
CA GLU A 38 3.86 4.50 36.70
C GLU A 38 3.08 4.70 35.41
N SER A 39 3.26 3.82 34.42
CA SER A 39 2.50 3.86 33.17
C SER A 39 2.13 2.47 32.65
N ILE A 40 0.94 2.39 32.06
CA ILE A 40 0.53 1.30 31.17
C ILE A 40 -0.03 2.00 29.94
N THR A 41 0.62 1.82 28.79
CA THR A 41 0.25 2.47 27.53
C THR A 41 -0.03 1.43 26.46
N VAL A 42 -0.84 1.82 25.48
CA VAL A 42 -1.16 1.03 24.30
C VAL A 42 -0.75 1.83 23.08
N SER A 43 -0.01 1.19 22.18
CA SER A 43 0.38 1.75 20.88
C SER A 43 0.17 0.70 19.81
N GLY A 44 -0.91 0.84 19.02
CA GLY A 44 -1.38 -0.23 18.14
C GLY A 44 -1.70 -1.48 18.95
N GLY A 45 -1.21 -2.63 18.49
CA GLY A 45 -1.33 -3.92 19.19
C GLY A 45 -0.38 -4.12 20.37
N ARG A 46 0.49 -3.15 20.73
CA ARG A 46 1.50 -3.34 21.78
C ARG A 46 1.12 -2.65 23.08
N VAL A 47 1.09 -3.42 24.17
CA VAL A 47 0.94 -2.91 25.55
C VAL A 47 2.33 -2.79 26.18
N THR A 48 2.64 -1.62 26.74
CA THR A 48 3.89 -1.36 27.46
C THR A 48 3.60 -0.91 28.88
N ALA A 49 4.23 -1.55 29.87
CA ALA A 49 4.19 -1.13 31.26
C ALA A 49 5.57 -0.69 31.74
N SER A 50 5.63 0.43 32.46
CA SER A 50 6.87 0.96 33.04
C SER A 50 6.69 1.41 34.49
N GLY A 51 7.79 1.37 35.24
CA GLY A 51 7.80 1.70 36.66
C GLY A 51 9.10 1.30 37.33
N TRP A 52 9.02 0.96 38.61
CA TRP A 52 10.15 0.43 39.38
C TRP A 52 9.67 -0.58 40.41
N ALA A 53 10.55 -1.50 40.79
CA ALA A 53 10.28 -2.50 41.83
C ALA A 53 11.59 -2.82 42.58
N VAL A 54 11.50 -2.91 43.90
CA VAL A 54 12.60 -3.20 44.81
C VAL A 54 12.16 -4.32 45.75
N ASP A 55 13.10 -5.18 46.11
CA ASP A 55 12.93 -6.19 47.14
C ASP A 55 13.88 -5.90 48.30
N PRO A 56 13.40 -5.80 49.55
CA PRO A 56 14.25 -5.47 50.70
C PRO A 56 15.31 -6.54 51.02
N ASP A 57 15.13 -7.77 50.53
CA ASP A 57 16.02 -8.90 50.77
C ASP A 57 17.24 -8.92 49.83
N THR A 58 17.25 -8.12 48.77
CA THR A 58 18.36 -8.04 47.81
C THR A 58 18.68 -6.62 47.34
N ALA A 59 19.96 -6.37 47.05
CA ALA A 59 20.37 -5.13 46.37
C ALA A 59 20.37 -5.29 44.84
N SER A 60 20.28 -6.52 44.33
CA SER A 60 20.18 -6.80 42.89
C SER A 60 18.76 -6.53 42.40
N SER A 61 18.62 -6.13 41.14
CA SER A 61 17.31 -5.99 40.48
C SER A 61 16.52 -7.30 40.57
N ILE A 62 15.21 -7.19 40.78
CA ILE A 62 14.29 -8.33 40.75
C ILE A 62 13.59 -8.46 39.39
N ILE A 63 12.91 -9.59 39.20
CA ILE A 63 12.05 -9.80 38.03
C ILE A 63 10.72 -9.08 38.24
N VAL A 64 10.22 -8.46 37.18
CA VAL A 64 8.86 -7.94 37.08
C VAL A 64 8.16 -8.70 35.96
N GLN A 65 6.93 -9.14 36.21
CA GLN A 65 6.12 -9.89 35.27
C GLN A 65 4.78 -9.20 35.01
N MET A 66 4.44 -9.01 33.73
CA MET A 66 3.14 -8.50 33.31
C MET A 66 2.30 -9.65 32.77
N TYR A 67 1.07 -9.76 33.25
CA TYR A 67 0.04 -10.67 32.77
C TYR A 67 -1.05 -9.89 32.05
N VAL A 68 -1.55 -10.46 30.95
CA VAL A 68 -2.70 -9.99 30.19
C VAL A 68 -3.78 -11.08 30.25
N ASP A 69 -4.97 -10.70 30.72
CA ASP A 69 -6.12 -11.57 30.97
C ASP A 69 -5.78 -12.82 31.79
N GLY A 70 -4.83 -12.68 32.72
CA GLY A 70 -4.39 -13.72 33.65
C GLY A 70 -3.65 -14.90 33.01
N SER A 71 -3.35 -14.89 31.71
CA SER A 71 -2.77 -16.04 31.00
C SER A 71 -1.54 -15.69 30.15
N ALA A 72 -1.67 -14.75 29.21
CA ALA A 72 -0.54 -14.27 28.43
C ALA A 72 0.40 -13.45 29.34
N ASN A 73 1.71 -13.64 29.25
CA ASN A 73 2.64 -12.89 30.09
C ASN A 73 3.98 -12.60 29.42
N THR A 74 4.67 -11.60 29.95
CA THR A 74 6.06 -11.25 29.63
C THR A 74 6.77 -10.82 30.91
N MET A 75 8.10 -10.94 30.95
CA MET A 75 8.91 -10.61 32.12
C MET A 75 10.19 -9.88 31.75
N ALA A 76 10.67 -9.04 32.66
CA ALA A 76 11.95 -8.36 32.53
C ALA A 76 12.61 -8.18 33.91
N TRP A 77 13.92 -8.03 33.94
CA TRP A 77 14.60 -7.51 35.13
C TRP A 77 14.29 -6.03 35.30
N ALA A 78 14.02 -5.61 36.53
CA ALA A 78 13.91 -4.20 36.89
C ALA A 78 15.30 -3.53 36.92
N GLY A 79 16.07 -3.59 35.83
CA GLY A 79 17.45 -3.11 35.78
C GLY A 79 17.65 -1.70 35.23
N VAL A 80 16.57 -0.98 34.87
CA VAL A 80 16.65 0.38 34.32
C VAL A 80 17.06 1.36 35.42
N GLU A 81 18.01 2.24 35.12
CA GLU A 81 18.51 3.23 36.07
C GLU A 81 17.43 4.24 36.51
N ARG A 82 17.27 4.36 37.83
CA ARG A 82 16.33 5.25 38.52
C ARG A 82 17.04 5.96 39.68
N PRO A 83 17.85 7.00 39.39
CA PRO A 83 18.53 7.77 40.43
C PRO A 83 17.58 8.42 41.44
N ASP A 84 16.35 8.72 41.02
CA ASP A 84 15.27 9.21 41.87
C ASP A 84 14.82 8.15 42.89
N VAL A 85 14.70 6.89 42.49
CA VAL A 85 14.42 5.77 43.41
C VAL A 85 15.60 5.57 44.36
N ALA A 86 16.84 5.64 43.88
CA ALA A 86 18.03 5.53 44.72
C ALA A 86 18.17 6.69 45.73
N ALA A 87 17.71 7.89 45.41
CA ALA A 87 17.72 9.02 46.33
C ALA A 87 16.78 8.79 47.53
N VAL A 88 15.69 8.06 47.32
CA VAL A 88 14.70 7.70 48.35
C VAL A 88 15.10 6.40 49.07
N TYR A 89 15.64 5.42 48.34
CA TYR A 89 16.06 4.11 48.84
C TYR A 89 17.55 3.84 48.51
N PRO A 90 18.51 4.52 49.19
CA PRO A 90 19.94 4.42 48.84
C PRO A 90 20.53 3.01 48.94
N TRP A 91 19.96 2.17 49.79
CA TRP A 91 20.41 0.79 50.01
C TRP A 91 20.10 -0.15 48.84
N ALA A 92 19.11 0.18 48.01
CA ALA A 92 18.73 -0.62 46.85
C ALA A 92 19.64 -0.31 45.63
N GLY A 93 20.13 0.93 45.54
CA GLY A 93 20.80 1.42 44.34
C GLY A 93 19.80 1.89 43.27
N ALA A 94 20.30 2.27 42.10
CA ALA A 94 19.49 2.90 41.05
C ALA A 94 18.93 1.91 40.01
N ALA A 95 19.52 0.73 39.84
CA ALA A 95 19.08 -0.26 38.85
C ALA A 95 17.83 -1.03 39.32
N HIS A 96 16.70 -0.34 39.47
CA HIS A 96 15.42 -0.90 39.94
C HIS A 96 14.19 -0.47 39.11
N GLY A 97 14.41 0.19 37.97
CA GLY A 97 13.35 0.54 37.01
C GLY A 97 13.03 -0.60 36.04
N PHE A 98 11.80 -0.67 35.55
CA PHE A 98 11.41 -1.62 34.51
C PHE A 98 10.68 -0.96 33.34
N SER A 99 10.78 -1.59 32.18
CA SER A 99 9.94 -1.37 31.00
C SER A 99 9.79 -2.70 30.27
N LEU A 100 8.56 -3.21 30.17
CA LEU A 100 8.25 -4.47 29.49
C LEU A 100 7.06 -4.28 28.56
N SER A 101 7.11 -4.95 27.42
CA SER A 101 6.09 -4.86 26.37
C SER A 101 5.62 -6.24 25.93
N LEU A 102 4.35 -6.33 25.54
CA LEU A 102 3.73 -7.53 24.99
C LEU A 102 2.80 -7.12 23.85
N ASP A 103 2.83 -7.88 22.75
CA ASP A 103 1.84 -7.74 21.69
C ASP A 103 0.56 -8.46 22.13
N VAL A 104 -0.55 -7.73 22.09
CA VAL A 104 -1.86 -8.11 22.59
C VAL A 104 -2.86 -7.98 21.46
N ALA A 105 -3.75 -8.96 21.34
CA ALA A 105 -4.81 -8.94 20.34
C ALA A 105 -5.73 -7.70 20.54
N PRO A 106 -6.49 -7.30 19.52
CA PRO A 106 -7.47 -6.23 19.63
C PRO A 106 -8.56 -6.54 20.66
N GLY A 107 -8.99 -5.52 21.42
CA GLY A 107 -10.05 -5.67 22.42
C GLY A 107 -9.76 -5.01 23.77
N THR A 108 -10.65 -5.26 24.73
CA THR A 108 -10.46 -4.80 26.11
C THR A 108 -9.76 -5.88 26.92
N HIS A 109 -8.64 -5.53 27.53
CA HIS A 109 -7.79 -6.46 28.26
C HIS A 109 -7.54 -6.00 29.70
N SER A 110 -7.38 -6.97 30.60
CA SER A 110 -6.90 -6.74 31.96
C SER A 110 -5.39 -6.94 32.02
N VAL A 111 -4.65 -5.90 32.41
CA VAL A 111 -3.18 -5.93 32.52
C VAL A 111 -2.79 -5.83 33.99
N CYS A 112 -2.07 -6.84 34.49
CA CYS A 112 -1.63 -6.94 35.87
C CYS A 112 -0.11 -7.11 35.94
N VAL A 113 0.57 -6.26 36.71
CA VAL A 113 2.03 -6.27 36.84
C VAL A 113 2.41 -6.69 38.26
N TYR A 114 3.30 -7.66 38.37
CA TYR A 114 3.78 -8.25 39.62
C TYR A 114 5.28 -8.03 39.79
N ALA A 115 5.70 -7.73 41.02
CA ALA A 115 7.08 -7.83 41.44
C ALA A 115 7.34 -9.23 41.98
N ILE A 116 8.36 -9.91 41.44
CA ILE A 116 8.67 -11.30 41.78
C ILE A 116 9.67 -11.33 42.94
N ASN A 117 9.26 -11.95 44.04
CA ASN A 117 10.03 -12.01 45.28
C ASN A 117 11.32 -12.81 45.16
N THR A 118 12.37 -12.33 45.82
CA THR A 118 13.67 -13.00 45.97
C THR A 118 14.08 -13.03 47.44
N GLY A 119 13.85 -14.16 48.11
CA GLY A 119 14.12 -14.31 49.54
C GLY A 119 12.88 -14.78 50.28
N PRO A 120 12.80 -14.58 51.61
CA PRO A 120 11.56 -14.73 52.35
C PRO A 120 10.47 -13.77 51.84
N GLY A 121 9.20 -14.08 52.07
CA GLY A 121 8.08 -13.29 51.56
C GLY A 121 7.42 -13.88 50.30
N ALA A 122 6.56 -13.10 49.67
CA ALA A 122 5.73 -13.48 48.53
C ALA A 122 5.82 -12.45 47.39
N SER A 123 5.56 -12.90 46.16
CA SER A 123 5.45 -11.98 45.02
C SER A 123 4.19 -11.11 45.15
N VAL A 124 4.30 -9.83 44.80
CA VAL A 124 3.25 -8.83 45.04
C VAL A 124 2.69 -8.29 43.74
N LEU A 125 1.36 -8.14 43.69
CA LEU A 125 0.68 -7.37 42.64
C LEU A 125 0.93 -5.88 42.85
N LEU A 126 1.66 -5.24 41.93
CA LEU A 126 1.92 -3.80 41.98
C LEU A 126 0.71 -3.00 41.48
N ARG A 127 0.12 -3.40 40.34
CA ARG A 127 -1.05 -2.74 39.76
C ARG A 127 -1.78 -3.66 38.79
N CYS A 128 -3.11 -3.63 38.80
CA CYS A 128 -3.95 -4.09 37.70
C CYS A 128 -4.72 -2.91 37.09
N GLY A 129 -4.93 -2.93 35.78
CA GLY A 129 -5.75 -1.95 35.07
C GLY A 129 -6.33 -2.52 33.78
N SER A 130 -7.43 -1.93 33.31
CA SER A 130 -7.99 -2.27 32.01
C SER A 130 -7.41 -1.36 30.93
N VAL A 131 -7.04 -1.94 29.79
CA VAL A 131 -6.59 -1.23 28.60
C VAL A 131 -7.44 -1.63 27.41
N VAL A 132 -7.52 -0.76 26.41
CA VAL A 132 -8.21 -1.03 25.15
C VAL A 132 -7.17 -1.04 24.03
N VAL A 133 -6.99 -2.18 23.39
CA VAL A 133 -6.21 -2.35 22.17
C VAL A 133 -7.12 -2.04 20.98
N PRO A 134 -6.74 -1.08 20.10
CA PRO A 134 -7.54 -0.70 18.94
C PRO A 134 -7.92 -1.92 18.08
N SER A 135 -9.12 -1.87 17.52
CA SER A 135 -9.59 -2.83 16.52
C SER A 135 -10.36 -2.12 15.42
N GLY A 136 -10.39 -2.69 14.22
CA GLY A 136 -11.24 -2.21 13.15
C GLY A 136 -10.87 -2.78 11.79
N ASP A 137 -11.72 -2.54 10.80
CA ASP A 137 -11.47 -2.97 9.44
C ASP A 137 -10.23 -2.25 8.85
N PRO A 138 -9.53 -2.85 7.88
CA PRO A 138 -8.37 -2.22 7.24
C PRO A 138 -8.77 -0.96 6.48
N PHE A 139 -7.85 -0.01 6.43
CA PHE A 139 -8.03 1.25 5.73
C PHE A 139 -6.77 1.61 4.93
N GLY A 140 -6.91 2.50 3.97
CA GLY A 140 -5.80 2.86 3.10
C GLY A 140 -6.24 3.73 1.95
N SER A 141 -5.33 3.93 1.00
CA SER A 141 -5.60 4.69 -0.21
C SER A 141 -4.94 4.04 -1.41
N VAL A 142 -5.70 3.91 -2.50
CA VAL A 142 -5.14 3.66 -3.83
C VAL A 142 -4.77 5.01 -4.42
N GLU A 143 -3.48 5.22 -4.66
CA GLU A 143 -2.94 6.50 -5.11
C GLU A 143 -2.78 6.53 -6.63
N SER A 144 -2.50 5.38 -7.24
CA SER A 144 -2.41 5.24 -8.68
C SER A 144 -2.98 3.91 -9.14
N ILE A 145 -3.68 3.95 -10.28
CA ILE A 145 -3.96 2.79 -11.12
C ILE A 145 -3.66 3.25 -12.54
N SER A 146 -2.68 2.61 -13.17
CA SER A 146 -2.26 2.92 -14.53
C SER A 146 -2.25 1.67 -15.40
N VAL A 147 -2.40 1.86 -16.71
CA VAL A 147 -2.31 0.81 -17.72
C VAL A 147 -1.17 1.17 -18.66
N SER A 148 -0.19 0.30 -18.80
CA SER A 148 0.91 0.47 -19.76
C SER A 148 1.34 -0.88 -20.32
N GLY A 149 1.52 -0.97 -21.63
CA GLY A 149 2.05 -2.18 -22.28
C GLY A 149 1.23 -3.45 -22.04
N GLY A 150 -0.09 -3.32 -21.84
CA GLY A 150 -0.95 -4.47 -21.47
C GLY A 150 -0.82 -4.91 -20.02
N ARG A 151 -0.29 -4.06 -19.14
CA ARG A 151 -0.17 -4.31 -17.70
C ARG A 151 -0.88 -3.23 -16.90
N VAL A 152 -1.78 -3.64 -16.02
CA VAL A 152 -2.34 -2.77 -14.98
C VAL A 152 -1.36 -2.75 -13.82
N THR A 153 -1.01 -1.58 -13.32
CA THR A 153 -0.27 -1.41 -12.06
C THR A 153 -1.07 -0.53 -11.11
N ALA A 154 -1.29 -1.02 -9.90
CA ALA A 154 -1.90 -0.25 -8.82
C ALA A 154 -0.90 -0.05 -7.68
N SER A 155 -0.85 1.16 -7.13
CA SER A 155 0.02 1.50 -6.01
C SER A 155 -0.71 2.37 -4.98
N GLY A 156 -0.26 2.27 -3.73
CA GLY A 156 -0.86 2.98 -2.61
C GLY A 156 -0.30 2.49 -1.27
N TRP A 157 -1.12 2.56 -0.24
CA TRP A 157 -0.82 2.03 1.08
C TRP A 157 -2.07 1.47 1.74
N ALA A 158 -1.89 0.53 2.66
CA ALA A 158 -2.96 -0.06 3.44
C ALA A 158 -2.44 -0.46 4.82
N VAL A 159 -3.25 -0.20 5.84
CA VAL A 159 -2.97 -0.48 7.25
C VAL A 159 -4.17 -1.19 7.85
N ASP A 160 -3.92 -2.12 8.76
CA ASP A 160 -4.93 -2.78 9.56
C ASP A 160 -4.74 -2.41 11.04
N PRO A 161 -5.75 -1.81 11.70
CA PRO A 161 -5.69 -1.51 13.13
C PRO A 161 -5.35 -2.71 14.03
N ASP A 162 -5.64 -3.92 13.57
CA ASP A 162 -5.48 -5.14 14.36
C ASP A 162 -4.03 -5.66 14.37
N THR A 163 -3.13 -5.09 13.56
CA THR A 163 -1.73 -5.52 13.49
C THR A 163 -0.75 -4.38 13.14
N ALA A 164 0.44 -4.40 13.73
CA ALA A 164 1.54 -3.52 13.32
C ALA A 164 2.29 -4.03 12.07
N SER A 165 2.09 -5.32 11.71
CA SER A 165 2.71 -5.91 10.52
C SER A 165 1.96 -5.50 9.25
N SER A 166 2.65 -5.46 8.12
CA SER A 166 2.05 -5.26 6.80
C SER A 166 0.94 -6.27 6.54
N ILE A 167 -0.15 -5.85 5.88
CA ILE A 167 -1.23 -6.73 5.44
C ILE A 167 -1.13 -7.08 3.95
N ILE A 168 -1.95 -8.02 3.51
CA ILE A 168 -2.11 -8.34 2.09
C ILE A 168 -3.02 -7.30 1.43
N VAL A 169 -2.65 -6.89 0.22
CA VAL A 169 -3.50 -6.15 -0.71
C VAL A 169 -3.73 -7.00 -1.94
N GLN A 170 -4.99 -7.07 -2.39
CA GLN A 170 -5.39 -7.87 -3.55
C GLN A 170 -6.08 -6.99 -4.59
N MET A 171 -5.66 -7.11 -5.85
CA MET A 171 -6.31 -6.45 -6.99
C MET A 171 -7.06 -7.47 -7.83
N TYR A 172 -8.27 -7.12 -8.19
CA TYR A 172 -9.10 -7.82 -9.15
C TYR A 172 -9.27 -6.99 -10.41
N VAL A 173 -9.13 -7.63 -11.57
CA VAL A 173 -9.45 -7.09 -12.88
C VAL A 173 -10.66 -7.85 -13.44
N ASP A 174 -11.68 -7.09 -13.82
CA ASP A 174 -12.96 -7.59 -14.37
C ASP A 174 -13.61 -8.68 -13.50
N GLY A 175 -13.42 -8.57 -12.18
CA GLY A 175 -14.00 -9.44 -11.16
C GLY A 175 -13.48 -10.88 -11.12
N SER A 176 -12.51 -11.24 -11.95
CA SER A 176 -12.05 -12.65 -12.08
C SER A 176 -10.54 -12.81 -12.02
N ALA A 177 -9.80 -12.09 -12.86
CA ALA A 177 -8.34 -12.09 -12.83
C ALA A 177 -7.86 -11.35 -11.58
N ASN A 178 -6.92 -11.91 -10.83
CA ASN A 178 -6.44 -11.28 -9.60
C ASN A 178 -4.95 -11.48 -9.35
N THR A 179 -4.38 -10.59 -8.55
CA THR A 179 -3.01 -10.65 -8.04
C THR A 179 -2.98 -10.08 -6.62
N MET A 180 -2.00 -10.47 -5.81
CA MET A 180 -1.86 -10.02 -4.44
C MET A 180 -0.40 -9.73 -4.08
N ALA A 181 -0.20 -8.81 -3.14
CA ALA A 181 1.10 -8.49 -2.59
C ALA A 181 0.97 -8.10 -1.12
N TRP A 182 2.04 -8.26 -0.35
CA TRP A 182 2.15 -7.60 0.95
C TRP A 182 2.31 -6.10 0.74
N ALA A 183 1.62 -5.30 1.55
CA ALA A 183 1.83 -3.86 1.65
C ALA A 183 3.12 -3.56 2.42
N GLY A 184 4.27 -4.10 2.00
CA GLY A 184 5.53 -4.01 2.74
C GLY A 184 6.49 -2.89 2.30
N LEU A 185 6.09 -2.02 1.37
CA LEU A 185 6.94 -0.93 0.88
C LEU A 185 6.98 0.20 1.91
N GLU A 186 8.12 0.90 1.97
CA GLU A 186 8.34 1.99 2.92
C GLU A 186 7.51 3.23 2.59
N ARG A 187 6.79 3.73 3.60
CA ARG A 187 5.94 4.92 3.61
C ARG A 187 6.16 5.74 4.88
N PRO A 188 7.28 6.48 4.99
CA PRO A 188 7.56 7.32 6.16
C PRO A 188 6.48 8.39 6.41
N ASP A 189 5.81 8.84 5.35
CA ASP A 189 4.67 9.76 5.41
C ASP A 189 3.46 9.13 6.11
N VAL A 190 3.16 7.85 5.83
CA VAL A 190 2.13 7.09 6.54
C VAL A 190 2.53 6.89 8.00
N ALA A 191 3.79 6.54 8.27
CA ALA A 191 4.30 6.38 9.64
C ALA A 191 4.26 7.69 10.46
N ALA A 192 4.40 8.85 9.82
CA ALA A 192 4.30 10.14 10.50
C ALA A 192 2.87 10.42 11.02
N VAL A 193 1.85 9.92 10.31
CA VAL A 193 0.43 10.05 10.68
C VAL A 193 -0.03 8.90 11.58
N TYR A 194 0.45 7.68 11.32
CA TYR A 194 0.14 6.46 12.05
C TYR A 194 1.42 5.81 12.63
N PRO A 195 2.07 6.42 13.64
CA PRO A 195 3.36 5.92 14.16
C PRO A 195 3.30 4.48 14.69
N TRP A 196 2.13 4.04 15.15
CA TRP A 196 1.91 2.69 15.67
C TRP A 196 1.98 1.61 14.60
N ALA A 197 1.71 1.93 13.32
CA ALA A 197 1.79 0.99 12.22
C ALA A 197 3.24 0.84 11.71
N GLY A 198 4.04 1.91 11.82
CA GLY A 198 5.35 1.98 11.18
C GLY A 198 5.25 2.31 9.68
N ALA A 199 6.38 2.22 8.96
CA ALA A 199 6.47 2.67 7.58
C ALA A 199 6.22 1.58 6.53
N ALA A 200 6.36 0.30 6.86
CA ALA A 200 6.22 -0.81 5.92
C ALA A 200 4.74 -1.15 5.62
N HIS A 201 4.03 -0.21 4.99
CA HIS A 201 2.59 -0.27 4.69
C HIS A 201 2.21 0.16 3.26
N GLY A 202 3.20 0.39 2.40
CA GLY A 202 3.00 0.70 0.98
C GLY A 202 2.87 -0.54 0.10
N PHE A 203 2.11 -0.46 -0.99
CA PHE A 203 1.98 -1.54 -1.96
C PHE A 203 2.21 -1.06 -3.40
N SER A 204 2.67 -1.99 -4.23
CA SER A 204 2.66 -1.90 -5.69
C SER A 204 2.44 -3.30 -6.25
N LEU A 205 1.38 -3.48 -7.04
CA LEU A 205 1.05 -4.76 -7.65
C LEU A 205 0.63 -4.56 -9.09
N SER A 206 1.01 -5.52 -9.93
CA SER A 206 0.75 -5.49 -11.35
C SER A 206 0.14 -6.80 -11.85
N LEU A 207 -0.70 -6.68 -12.87
CA LEU A 207 -1.33 -7.81 -13.54
C LEU A 207 -1.34 -7.55 -15.05
N ASP A 208 -0.91 -8.54 -15.82
CA ASP A 208 -1.04 -8.49 -17.28
C ASP A 208 -2.51 -8.65 -17.65
N VAL A 209 -3.00 -7.78 -18.52
CA VAL A 209 -4.38 -7.71 -18.97
C VAL A 209 -4.43 -7.74 -20.48
N ALA A 210 -5.52 -8.30 -21.01
CA ALA A 210 -5.79 -8.20 -22.43
C ALA A 210 -5.93 -6.72 -22.85
N PRO A 211 -5.75 -6.40 -24.13
CA PRO A 211 -6.21 -5.13 -24.69
C PRO A 211 -7.66 -4.80 -24.32
N GLY A 212 -7.91 -3.68 -23.66
CA GLY A 212 -9.30 -3.33 -23.30
C GLY A 212 -9.42 -2.27 -22.22
N ALA A 213 -10.65 -1.78 -22.05
CA ALA A 213 -11.02 -1.16 -20.77
C ALA A 213 -11.26 -2.26 -19.74
N HIS A 214 -10.84 -1.97 -18.51
CA HIS A 214 -10.87 -2.92 -17.40
C HIS A 214 -11.47 -2.27 -16.16
N ARG A 215 -12.27 -3.02 -15.41
CA ARG A 215 -12.67 -2.64 -14.06
C ARG A 215 -11.63 -3.17 -13.08
N VAL A 216 -10.90 -2.27 -12.45
CA VAL A 216 -9.85 -2.60 -11.47
C VAL A 216 -10.38 -2.28 -10.08
N CYS A 217 -10.49 -3.29 -9.22
CA CYS A 217 -10.82 -3.12 -7.81
C CYS A 217 -9.64 -3.55 -6.94
N VAL A 218 -9.25 -2.75 -5.95
CA VAL A 218 -8.18 -3.05 -5.00
C VAL A 218 -8.78 -3.20 -3.61
N TYR A 219 -8.42 -4.26 -2.90
CA TYR A 219 -8.90 -4.59 -1.56
C TYR A 219 -7.74 -4.71 -0.58
N ALA A 220 -7.92 -4.16 0.62
CA ALA A 220 -7.11 -4.49 1.77
C ALA A 220 -7.68 -5.73 2.45
N ILE A 221 -6.84 -6.74 2.69
CA ILE A 221 -7.25 -8.01 3.27
C ILE A 221 -7.07 -7.97 4.78
N ASN A 222 -8.18 -8.19 5.50
CA ASN A 222 -8.22 -8.07 6.95
C ASN A 222 -7.43 -9.16 7.66
N THR A 223 -6.78 -8.78 8.76
CA THR A 223 -6.05 -9.64 9.67
C THR A 223 -6.54 -9.43 11.10
N GLY A 224 -7.52 -10.21 11.54
CA GLY A 224 -8.09 -10.07 12.88
C GLY A 224 -9.62 -10.12 12.83
N PRO A 225 -10.30 -9.64 13.89
CA PRO A 225 -11.72 -9.31 13.82
C PRO A 225 -12.06 -8.35 12.66
N GLY A 226 -13.30 -8.38 12.16
CA GLY A 226 -13.71 -7.49 11.07
C GLY A 226 -13.64 -8.12 9.67
N ALA A 227 -13.64 -7.28 8.63
CA ALA A 227 -13.78 -7.69 7.24
C ALA A 227 -12.78 -6.99 6.30
N SER A 228 -12.43 -7.66 5.20
CA SER A 228 -11.65 -7.05 4.12
C SER A 228 -12.42 -5.93 3.45
N VAL A 229 -11.73 -4.83 3.09
CA VAL A 229 -12.35 -3.60 2.58
C VAL A 229 -11.89 -3.29 1.16
N ALA A 230 -12.82 -2.84 0.30
CA ALA A 230 -12.49 -2.27 -1.00
C ALA A 230 -11.90 -0.87 -0.81
N LEU A 231 -10.64 -0.67 -1.19
CA LEU A 231 -9.96 0.63 -1.10
C LEU A 231 -10.34 1.56 -2.26
N ASP A 232 -10.38 1.02 -3.48
CA ASP A 232 -10.86 1.72 -4.67
C ASP A 232 -11.41 0.68 -5.67
N CYS A 233 -12.40 1.09 -6.47
CA CYS A 233 -12.75 0.34 -7.66
C CYS A 233 -13.21 1.26 -8.79
N ARG A 234 -12.49 1.24 -9.92
CA ARG A 234 -12.76 2.13 -11.06
C ARG A 234 -12.44 1.49 -12.40
N LEU A 235 -13.04 2.07 -13.45
CA LEU A 235 -12.74 1.72 -14.84
C LEU A 235 -11.45 2.42 -15.27
N VAL A 236 -10.54 1.67 -15.88
CA VAL A 236 -9.36 2.19 -16.58
C VAL A 236 -9.51 1.91 -18.07
N ALA A 237 -9.21 2.90 -18.92
CA ALA A 237 -9.21 2.72 -20.37
C ALA A 237 -8.02 1.86 -20.81
N GLY A 238 -8.19 1.15 -21.91
CA GLY A 238 -7.08 0.49 -22.60
C GLY A 238 -6.21 1.49 -23.37
N PRO A 239 -5.20 0.99 -24.12
CA PRO A 239 -4.33 1.84 -24.93
C PRO A 239 -5.11 2.75 -25.90
N PRO A 240 -4.70 4.00 -26.12
CA PRO A 240 -5.32 4.85 -27.13
C PRO A 240 -5.11 4.31 -28.56
N PHE A 241 -5.83 4.84 -29.54
CA PHE A 241 -5.59 4.52 -30.95
C PHE A 241 -4.70 5.57 -31.61
N PHE A 242 -3.65 5.16 -32.32
CA PHE A 242 -2.89 6.01 -33.23
C PHE A 242 -3.49 5.91 -34.64
N VAL A 243 -4.08 7.01 -35.11
CA VAL A 243 -4.70 7.10 -36.43
C VAL A 243 -3.88 8.02 -37.34
N TYR A 244 -3.61 7.60 -38.58
CA TYR A 244 -2.66 8.29 -39.47
C TYR A 244 -3.26 8.72 -40.82
N GLY A 245 -4.54 8.39 -41.06
CA GLY A 245 -5.20 8.59 -42.34
C GLY A 245 -6.63 9.11 -42.21
N SER A 246 -7.58 8.43 -42.83
CA SER A 246 -9.01 8.80 -42.89
C SER A 246 -9.69 8.98 -41.54
N LEU A 247 -9.16 8.35 -40.49
CA LEU A 247 -9.66 8.43 -39.12
C LEU A 247 -9.15 9.66 -38.33
N ARG A 248 -8.22 10.45 -38.90
CA ARG A 248 -7.72 11.69 -38.27
C ARG A 248 -8.79 12.78 -38.22
N ASN A 249 -8.66 13.71 -37.28
CA ASN A 249 -9.57 14.82 -37.10
C ASN A 249 -9.76 15.60 -38.42
N GLY A 250 -11.03 15.86 -38.79
CA GLY A 250 -11.41 16.53 -40.03
C GLY A 250 -11.32 15.67 -41.29
N GLN A 251 -10.94 14.39 -41.20
CA GLN A 251 -10.94 13.45 -42.32
C GLN A 251 -12.25 12.64 -42.40
N SER A 252 -12.46 11.99 -43.55
CA SER A 252 -13.75 11.37 -43.91
C SER A 252 -14.22 10.25 -42.98
N GLY A 253 -13.32 9.61 -42.23
CA GLY A 253 -13.61 8.56 -41.27
C GLY A 253 -13.75 9.04 -39.82
N TYR A 254 -13.44 10.30 -39.52
CA TYR A 254 -13.39 10.81 -38.14
C TYR A 254 -14.72 10.70 -37.38
N TYR A 255 -15.86 10.73 -38.10
CA TYR A 255 -17.20 10.56 -37.52
C TYR A 255 -17.37 9.25 -36.71
N LEU A 256 -16.51 8.26 -36.93
CA LEU A 256 -16.50 7.02 -36.15
C LEU A 256 -15.98 7.21 -34.73
N ILE A 257 -15.17 8.23 -34.48
CA ILE A 257 -14.49 8.49 -33.19
C ILE A 257 -14.93 9.82 -32.56
N ASP A 258 -15.54 10.71 -33.36
CA ASP A 258 -16.06 12.01 -32.90
C ASP A 258 -16.96 11.87 -31.66
N GLY A 259 -16.65 12.67 -30.63
CA GLY A 259 -17.33 12.65 -29.33
C GLY A 259 -17.06 11.42 -28.45
N LYS A 260 -16.15 10.52 -28.83
CA LYS A 260 -15.82 9.29 -28.06
C LYS A 260 -14.45 9.34 -27.39
N THR A 261 -13.70 10.42 -27.58
CA THR A 261 -12.36 10.63 -27.05
C THR A 261 -12.37 11.51 -25.80
N THR A 262 -11.42 11.28 -24.89
CA THR A 262 -11.13 12.16 -23.75
C THR A 262 -9.96 13.09 -24.03
N ASN A 263 -9.09 12.73 -24.97
CA ASN A 263 -7.93 13.51 -25.39
C ASN A 263 -7.53 13.12 -26.82
N GLU A 264 -7.10 14.10 -27.61
CA GLU A 264 -6.58 13.92 -28.97
C GLU A 264 -5.35 14.80 -29.17
N PHE A 265 -4.26 14.25 -29.71
CA PHE A 265 -3.08 15.05 -30.06
C PHE A 265 -2.27 14.44 -31.18
N THR A 266 -1.60 15.27 -31.97
CA THR A 266 -0.73 14.85 -33.06
C THR A 266 0.65 14.44 -32.55
N THR A 267 1.17 13.31 -33.04
CA THR A 267 2.54 12.85 -32.77
C THR A 267 3.07 12.01 -33.95
N ARG A 268 4.24 11.37 -33.78
CA ARG A 268 4.81 10.39 -34.70
C ARG A 268 4.86 9.00 -34.07
N MET A 269 4.66 7.99 -34.91
CA MET A 269 4.89 6.58 -34.55
C MET A 269 6.10 6.05 -35.35
N PRO A 270 7.24 5.84 -34.68
CA PRO A 270 8.45 5.25 -35.29
C PRO A 270 8.21 3.86 -35.88
N LEU A 271 9.17 3.41 -36.67
CA LEU A 271 9.26 2.06 -37.25
C LEU A 271 8.11 1.71 -38.22
N LEU A 272 7.53 2.73 -38.85
CA LEU A 272 6.48 2.63 -39.85
C LEU A 272 6.82 3.53 -41.04
N ASP A 273 6.52 3.05 -42.24
CA ASP A 273 6.43 3.85 -43.46
C ASP A 273 4.97 4.09 -43.83
N LEU A 274 4.69 5.15 -44.59
CA LEU A 274 3.35 5.45 -45.08
C LEU A 274 3.28 5.29 -46.60
N TYR A 275 2.38 4.44 -47.09
CA TYR A 275 2.18 4.20 -48.51
C TYR A 275 0.76 4.54 -48.95
N VAL A 276 0.59 4.80 -50.24
CA VAL A 276 -0.72 4.88 -50.90
C VAL A 276 -0.69 4.09 -52.20
N LEU A 277 -1.81 3.44 -52.55
CA LEU A 277 -1.97 2.82 -53.86
C LEU A 277 -2.51 3.85 -54.86
N SER A 278 -2.09 3.77 -56.12
CA SER A 278 -2.61 4.65 -57.17
C SER A 278 -4.13 4.54 -57.25
N GLY A 279 -4.83 5.68 -57.15
CA GLY A 279 -6.30 5.74 -57.12
C GLY A 279 -6.96 5.43 -55.77
N SER A 280 -6.18 5.14 -54.71
CA SER A 280 -6.72 5.01 -53.34
C SER A 280 -6.98 6.37 -52.70
N SER A 281 -8.02 6.46 -51.88
CA SER A 281 -8.35 7.64 -51.07
C SER A 281 -7.93 7.52 -49.61
N TYR A 282 -7.10 6.53 -49.28
CA TYR A 282 -6.63 6.27 -47.92
C TYR A 282 -5.20 5.69 -47.90
N PRO A 283 -4.42 6.00 -46.86
CA PRO A 283 -3.05 5.52 -46.73
C PRO A 283 -2.96 4.17 -46.01
N TYR A 284 -1.78 3.58 -46.05
CA TYR A 284 -1.41 2.34 -45.38
C TYR A 284 -0.12 2.53 -44.59
N ALA A 285 -0.15 2.28 -43.28
CA ALA A 285 1.06 2.17 -42.49
C ALA A 285 1.70 0.79 -42.71
N VAL A 286 2.99 0.74 -43.00
CA VAL A 286 3.75 -0.49 -43.27
C VAL A 286 4.92 -0.59 -42.29
N PRO A 287 5.09 -1.70 -41.55
CA PRO A 287 6.23 -1.89 -40.66
C PRO A 287 7.59 -1.70 -41.36
N ASN A 288 8.49 -0.91 -40.77
CA ASN A 288 9.85 -0.71 -41.24
C ASN A 288 10.79 -0.41 -40.06
N ASP A 289 11.53 -1.42 -39.60
CA ASP A 289 12.44 -1.32 -38.44
C ASP A 289 13.60 -0.33 -38.65
N GLY A 290 13.86 0.10 -39.89
CA GLY A 290 14.86 1.10 -40.22
C GLY A 290 14.38 2.55 -40.07
N ASN A 291 13.07 2.80 -40.06
CA ASN A 291 12.53 4.17 -40.05
C ASN A 291 12.30 4.70 -38.63
N GLN A 292 13.35 5.26 -38.02
CA GLN A 292 13.29 5.84 -36.68
C GLN A 292 12.43 7.12 -36.59
N VAL A 293 12.17 7.80 -37.71
CA VAL A 293 11.35 9.01 -37.75
C VAL A 293 9.86 8.68 -37.78
N GLY A 294 9.48 7.62 -38.50
CA GLY A 294 8.13 7.09 -38.55
C GLY A 294 7.12 7.98 -39.27
N ILE A 295 5.84 7.70 -39.04
CA ILE A 295 4.69 8.37 -39.65
C ILE A 295 4.04 9.37 -38.70
N VAL A 296 3.40 10.40 -39.23
CA VAL A 296 2.60 11.39 -38.48
C VAL A 296 1.17 10.89 -38.36
N GLY A 297 0.60 11.03 -37.16
CA GLY A 297 -0.79 10.70 -36.88
C GLY A 297 -1.27 11.37 -35.61
N GLU A 298 -2.44 10.98 -35.16
CA GLU A 298 -3.09 11.46 -33.95
C GLU A 298 -3.35 10.30 -33.00
N VAL A 299 -3.04 10.52 -31.72
CA VAL A 299 -3.40 9.62 -30.63
C VAL A 299 -4.79 9.99 -30.14
N MET A 300 -5.69 9.02 -30.16
CA MET A 300 -7.10 9.11 -29.77
C MET A 300 -7.31 8.32 -28.48
N SER A 301 -7.34 9.01 -27.34
CA SER A 301 -7.66 8.40 -26.05
C SER A 301 -9.16 8.19 -25.94
N ILE A 302 -9.62 6.94 -25.98
CA ILE A 302 -11.06 6.63 -25.97
C ILE A 302 -11.61 6.72 -24.54
N HIS A 303 -12.81 7.28 -24.40
CA HIS A 303 -13.53 7.30 -23.13
C HIS A 303 -13.70 5.87 -22.58
N PRO A 304 -13.32 5.58 -21.31
CA PRO A 304 -13.28 4.21 -20.78
C PRO A 304 -14.57 3.41 -20.96
N VAL A 305 -15.72 4.06 -20.75
CA VAL A 305 -17.05 3.43 -20.90
C VAL A 305 -17.36 3.03 -22.35
N LEU A 306 -16.78 3.72 -23.33
CA LEU A 306 -17.02 3.49 -24.76
C LEU A 306 -15.93 2.61 -25.40
N TYR A 307 -14.89 2.27 -24.65
CA TYR A 307 -13.65 1.70 -25.21
C TYR A 307 -13.91 0.43 -26.01
N GLN A 308 -14.66 -0.53 -25.46
CA GLN A 308 -14.94 -1.80 -26.13
C GLN A 308 -15.84 -1.64 -27.36
N ASP A 309 -16.78 -0.70 -27.31
CA ASP A 309 -17.64 -0.38 -28.45
C ASP A 309 -16.84 0.25 -29.58
N VAL A 310 -15.89 1.13 -29.27
CA VAL A 310 -15.00 1.76 -30.26
C VAL A 310 -14.01 0.76 -30.83
N VAL A 311 -13.39 -0.09 -30.01
CA VAL A 311 -12.54 -1.21 -30.48
C VAL A 311 -13.31 -2.05 -31.50
N SER A 312 -14.53 -2.48 -31.14
CA SER A 312 -15.36 -3.29 -32.02
C SER A 312 -15.81 -2.54 -33.28
N LEU A 313 -16.08 -1.24 -33.17
CA LEU A 313 -16.44 -0.39 -34.30
C LEU A 313 -15.29 -0.25 -35.29
N LEU A 314 -14.08 0.02 -34.80
CA LEU A 314 -12.89 0.20 -35.62
C LEU A 314 -12.44 -1.14 -36.25
N ASP A 315 -12.52 -2.25 -35.51
CA ASP A 315 -12.23 -3.58 -36.05
C ASP A 315 -13.16 -3.93 -37.22
N ARG A 316 -14.46 -3.61 -37.11
CA ARG A 316 -15.40 -3.76 -38.22
C ARG A 316 -15.10 -2.81 -39.39
N HIS A 317 -14.70 -1.57 -39.10
CA HIS A 317 -14.37 -0.59 -40.13
C HIS A 317 -13.16 -1.03 -40.96
N GLU A 318 -12.10 -1.48 -40.28
CA GLU A 318 -10.84 -1.92 -40.87
C GLU A 318 -10.88 -3.38 -41.37
N ARG A 319 -12.01 -4.07 -41.14
CA ARG A 319 -12.22 -5.49 -41.44
C ARG A 319 -11.16 -6.39 -40.79
N TYR A 320 -10.72 -6.01 -39.60
CA TYR A 320 -9.78 -6.77 -38.79
C TYR A 320 -10.54 -7.79 -37.92
N ASP A 321 -10.09 -9.04 -37.98
CA ASP A 321 -10.55 -10.14 -37.13
C ASP A 321 -9.37 -10.65 -36.29
N PRO A 322 -9.37 -10.44 -34.96
CA PRO A 322 -8.28 -10.88 -34.09
C PRO A 322 -8.14 -12.41 -33.99
N THR A 323 -9.13 -13.17 -34.47
CA THR A 323 -9.10 -14.64 -34.48
C THR A 323 -8.64 -15.23 -35.81
N ALA A 324 -8.57 -14.42 -36.87
CA ALA A 324 -8.15 -14.86 -38.20
C ALA A 324 -6.61 -14.77 -38.40
N PRO A 325 -6.00 -15.62 -39.24
CA PRO A 325 -4.58 -15.52 -39.56
C PRO A 325 -4.22 -14.15 -40.15
N PRO A 326 -3.12 -13.50 -39.70
CA PRO A 326 -2.77 -12.14 -40.11
C PRO A 326 -2.44 -12.01 -41.60
N ASP A 327 -1.91 -13.07 -42.24
CA ASP A 327 -1.42 -13.04 -43.63
C ASP A 327 -2.46 -12.66 -44.67
N ASN A 328 -3.74 -12.91 -44.39
CA ASN A 328 -4.85 -12.67 -45.33
C ASN A 328 -5.65 -11.41 -45.00
N GLN A 329 -5.30 -10.69 -43.93
CA GLN A 329 -6.00 -9.48 -43.53
C GLN A 329 -5.36 -8.26 -44.19
N VAL A 330 -6.17 -7.30 -44.65
CA VAL A 330 -5.67 -6.05 -45.24
C VAL A 330 -4.96 -5.21 -44.17
N TYR A 331 -5.55 -5.17 -42.98
CA TYR A 331 -4.98 -4.55 -41.80
C TYR A 331 -4.88 -5.55 -40.65
N VAL A 332 -3.84 -5.39 -39.84
CA VAL A 332 -3.70 -6.03 -38.53
C VAL A 332 -3.55 -4.93 -37.48
N ARG A 333 -4.18 -5.12 -36.32
CA ARG A 333 -4.04 -4.18 -35.20
C ARG A 333 -2.85 -4.58 -34.33
N GLU A 334 -1.91 -3.65 -34.15
CA GLU A 334 -0.71 -3.86 -33.34
C GLU A 334 -0.59 -2.79 -32.25
N LEU A 335 -0.04 -3.17 -31.10
CA LEU A 335 0.31 -2.22 -30.04
C LEU A 335 1.73 -1.73 -30.29
N ARG A 336 1.90 -0.45 -30.59
CA ARG A 336 3.21 0.15 -30.88
C ARG A 336 3.40 1.45 -30.09
N PRO A 337 4.63 1.76 -29.62
CA PRO A 337 4.90 3.01 -28.93
C PRO A 337 4.91 4.20 -29.90
N THR A 338 4.37 5.35 -29.49
CA THR A 338 4.63 6.63 -30.16
C THR A 338 6.04 7.11 -29.84
N ARG A 339 6.44 8.26 -30.41
CA ARG A 339 7.70 8.93 -30.08
C ARG A 339 7.86 9.24 -28.58
N GLU A 340 6.76 9.49 -27.89
CA GLU A 340 6.71 9.73 -26.44
C GLU A 340 6.64 8.43 -25.62
N GLU A 341 6.91 7.28 -26.25
CA GLU A 341 6.83 5.94 -25.64
C GLU A 341 5.42 5.55 -25.15
N LEU A 342 4.38 6.23 -25.64
CA LEU A 342 2.99 5.91 -25.33
C LEU A 342 2.52 4.71 -26.16
N PRO A 343 2.23 3.53 -25.56
CA PRO A 343 1.73 2.38 -26.30
C PRO A 343 0.35 2.68 -26.86
N SER A 344 0.18 2.58 -28.18
CA SER A 344 -1.05 2.92 -28.89
C SER A 344 -1.41 1.84 -29.91
N TRP A 345 -2.69 1.53 -30.05
CA TRP A 345 -3.19 0.67 -31.11
C TRP A 345 -3.05 1.34 -32.46
N VAL A 346 -2.45 0.64 -33.43
CA VAL A 346 -2.37 1.11 -34.80
C VAL A 346 -2.80 -0.02 -35.74
N TYR A 347 -3.62 0.30 -36.73
CA TYR A 347 -3.91 -0.62 -37.83
C TYR A 347 -2.80 -0.51 -38.86
N VAL A 348 -1.95 -1.53 -38.98
CA VAL A 348 -0.89 -1.57 -40.00
C VAL A 348 -1.29 -2.54 -41.11
N ALA A 349 -0.74 -2.36 -42.31
CA ALA A 349 -0.98 -3.27 -43.42
C ALA A 349 -0.56 -4.70 -43.03
N GLY A 350 -1.45 -5.67 -43.23
CA GLY A 350 -1.15 -7.08 -42.99
C GLY A 350 0.00 -7.57 -43.90
N PRO A 351 0.69 -8.67 -43.57
CA PRO A 351 1.96 -9.06 -44.20
C PRO A 351 1.94 -9.10 -45.74
N ARG A 352 0.87 -9.64 -46.32
CA ARG A 352 0.70 -9.70 -47.78
C ARG A 352 0.46 -8.32 -48.40
N GLN A 353 -0.37 -7.50 -47.77
CA GLN A 353 -0.65 -6.12 -48.20
C GLN A 353 0.61 -5.25 -48.08
N ALA A 354 1.35 -5.37 -46.97
CA ALA A 354 2.62 -4.69 -46.75
C ALA A 354 3.64 -5.04 -47.84
N SER A 355 3.74 -6.32 -48.23
CA SER A 355 4.64 -6.76 -49.31
C SER A 355 4.25 -6.13 -50.66
N TYR A 356 2.95 -6.10 -50.96
CA TYR A 356 2.43 -5.46 -52.19
C TYR A 356 2.66 -3.95 -52.21
N LEU A 357 2.45 -3.26 -51.08
CA LEU A 357 2.69 -1.82 -50.96
C LEU A 357 4.16 -1.46 -51.18
N ARG A 358 5.10 -2.27 -50.67
CA ARG A 358 6.53 -2.04 -50.92
C ARG A 358 6.92 -2.20 -52.38
N SER A 359 6.26 -3.09 -53.14
CA SER A 359 6.57 -3.32 -54.56
C SER A 359 5.83 -2.40 -55.52
N SER A 360 4.65 -1.91 -55.14
CA SER A 360 3.69 -1.30 -56.08
C SER A 360 2.98 -0.06 -55.53
N GLY A 361 3.15 0.24 -54.25
CA GLY A 361 2.65 1.47 -53.64
C GLY A 361 3.58 2.65 -53.87
N ILE A 362 3.03 3.84 -53.67
CA ILE A 362 3.78 5.10 -53.67
C ILE A 362 4.10 5.44 -52.22
N LEU A 363 5.39 5.57 -51.91
CA LEU A 363 5.86 5.98 -50.59
C LEU A 363 5.56 7.47 -50.37
N ILE A 364 4.85 7.78 -49.29
CA ILE A 364 4.62 9.14 -48.81
C ILE A 364 5.83 9.52 -47.94
N ALA A 365 6.87 10.08 -48.57
CA ALA A 365 8.17 10.32 -47.93
C ALA A 365 8.11 11.22 -46.68
N SER A 366 7.11 12.10 -46.57
CA SER A 366 6.89 12.93 -45.38
C SER A 366 6.42 12.14 -44.15
N GLY A 367 5.84 10.96 -44.39
CA GLY A 367 5.10 10.17 -43.41
C GLY A 367 3.78 10.82 -42.97
N ASP A 368 3.33 11.91 -43.61
CA ASP A 368 2.14 12.67 -43.21
C ASP A 368 1.09 12.70 -44.32
N TRP A 369 -0.02 11.99 -44.10
CA TRP A 369 -1.13 11.90 -45.05
C TRP A 369 -1.76 13.27 -45.37
N LEU A 370 -1.83 14.18 -44.40
CA LEU A 370 -2.45 15.49 -44.63
C LEU A 370 -1.59 16.43 -45.48
N ARG A 371 -0.38 16.00 -45.85
CA ARG A 371 0.56 16.72 -46.72
C ARG A 371 0.84 15.97 -48.03
N TRP A 372 0.08 14.91 -48.32
CA TRP A 372 0.23 14.07 -49.51
C TRP A 372 -0.39 14.71 -50.76
#